data_AF-A0A959N2V9-F1
#
_entry.id   AF-A0A959N2V9-F1
#
_cell.length_a   1.000
_cell.length_b   1.000
_cell.length_c   1.000
_cell.angle_alpha   90.00
_cell.angle_beta   90.00
_cell.angle_gamma   90.00
#
_symmetry.space_group_name_H-M   'P 1'
#
loop_
_entity.id
_entity.type
_entity.pdbx_description
1 polymer ?
#
loop_
_entity_poly.entity_id
_entity_poly.type
_entity_poly.pdbx_seq_one_letter_code
_entity_poly.pdbx_strand_id
1 'polypeptide(L)' 'MFDENVSFEKSFKRLEEILSKLENDTDDFSIEEMIKNYQEGLKLLKICRSKLNEAELKIEKISTEQEN' A
#
# COMPACT_ATOMS: atom_id res chain seq x y z
N MET A 1 13.48 -5.24 -16.57
CA MET A 1 13.64 -4.44 -15.34
C MET A 1 12.27 -4.36 -14.68
N PHE A 2 12.07 -5.06 -13.56
CA PHE A 2 10.92 -4.82 -12.68
C PHE A 2 11.22 -3.51 -11.95
N ASP A 3 10.34 -2.52 -12.10
CA ASP A 3 10.55 -1.20 -11.50
C ASP A 3 10.62 -1.32 -9.97
N GLU A 4 11.83 -1.16 -9.43
CA GLU A 4 12.22 -1.36 -8.04
C GLU A 4 11.75 -0.23 -7.11
N ASN A 5 11.12 0.81 -7.65
CA ASN A 5 10.97 2.06 -6.92
C ASN A 5 9.77 2.11 -5.97
N VAL A 6 8.77 1.22 -6.09
CA VAL A 6 7.76 1.03 -5.03
C VAL A 6 7.20 -0.40 -5.08
N SER A 7 7.81 -1.35 -4.35
CA SER A 7 7.26 -2.70 -4.22
C SER A 7 6.05 -2.70 -3.29
N PHE A 8 5.13 -3.65 -3.48
CA PHE A 8 3.96 -3.83 -2.60
C PHE A 8 4.40 -3.94 -1.14
N GLU A 9 5.42 -4.74 -0.87
CA GLU A 9 5.95 -4.98 0.47
C GLU A 9 6.49 -3.69 1.11
N LYS A 10 7.19 -2.86 0.33
CA LYS A 10 7.69 -1.56 0.83
C LYS A 10 6.53 -0.61 1.16
N SER A 11 5.52 -0.52 0.28
CA SER A 11 4.36 0.33 0.54
C SER A 11 3.53 -0.15 1.72
N PHE A 12 3.34 -1.47 1.84
CA PHE A 12 2.59 -2.09 2.91
C PHE A 12 3.29 -1.90 4.25
N LYS A 13 4.59 -2.17 4.32
CA LYS A 13 5.39 -1.93 5.53
C LYS A 13 5.34 -0.46 5.97
N ARG A 14 5.43 0.46 5.01
CA ARG A 14 5.32 1.89 5.34
C ARG A 14 3.93 2.27 5.87
N LEU A 15 2.88 1.66 5.34
CA LEU A 15 1.52 1.87 5.83
C LEU A 15 1.36 1.36 7.27
N GLU A 16 1.92 0.18 7.58
CA GLU A 16 1.95 -0.37 8.94
C GLU A 16 2.71 0.55 9.92
N GLU A 17 3.85 1.11 9.49
CA GLU A 17 4.60 2.09 10.30
C GLU A 17 3.77 3.35 10.61
N ILE A 18 3.01 3.85 9.63
CA ILE A 18 2.14 5.02 9.83
C ILE A 18 1.00 4.69 10.80
N LEU A 19 0.36 3.54 10.65
CA LEU A 19 -0.70 3.10 11.55
C LEU A 19 -0.17 2.92 12.98
N SER A 20 0.97 2.24 13.13
CA SER A 20 1.63 2.05 14.42
C SER A 20 1.98 3.38 15.09
N LYS A 21 2.44 4.38 14.33
CA LYS A 21 2.68 5.72 14.85
C LYS A 21 1.40 6.37 15.35
N LEU A 22 0.35 6.38 14.53
CA LEU A 22 -0.96 6.97 14.89
C LEU A 22 -1.61 6.31 16.11
N GLU A 23 -1.33 5.02 16.36
CA GLU A 23 -1.83 4.28 17.52
C GLU A 23 -1.01 4.52 18.80
N ASN A 24 0.30 4.76 18.69
CA ASN A 24 1.19 4.89 19.84
C ASN A 24 1.38 6.33 20.35
N ASP A 25 1.35 7.34 19.48
CA ASP A 25 1.67 8.73 19.85
C ASP A 25 0.40 9.61 19.92
N THR A 26 -0.59 9.21 20.72
CA THR A 26 -1.89 9.92 20.81
C THR A 26 -1.82 11.31 21.44
N ASP A 27 -0.75 11.64 22.17
CA ASP A 27 -0.62 12.92 22.88
C ASP A 27 0.38 13.91 22.23
N ASP A 28 1.18 13.48 21.24
CA ASP A 28 2.29 14.28 20.67
C ASP A 28 2.12 14.66 19.19
N PHE A 29 1.05 14.21 18.50
CA PHE A 29 0.85 14.61 17.11
C PHE A 29 0.24 16.00 16.98
N SER A 30 0.95 16.85 16.24
CA SER A 30 0.34 18.06 15.70
C SER A 30 -0.75 17.70 14.67
N ILE A 31 -1.78 18.54 14.56
CA ILE A 31 -2.85 18.39 13.56
C ILE A 31 -2.26 18.29 12.13
N GLU A 32 -1.18 19.03 11.86
CA GLU A 32 -0.48 19.00 10.57
C GLU A 32 0.14 17.62 10.28
N GLU A 33 0.74 16.98 11.28
CA GLU A 33 1.31 15.64 11.14
C GLU A 33 0.23 14.57 10.97
N MET A 34 -0.90 14.69 11.67
CA MET A 34 -2.05 13.80 11.44
C MET A 34 -2.53 13.88 9.98
N ILE A 35 -2.66 15.09 9.44
CA ILE A 35 -3.07 15.30 8.04
C ILE A 35 -2.05 14.70 7.08
N LYS A 36 -0.75 14.90 7.34
CA LYS A 36 0.33 14.36 6.51
C LYS A 36 0.35 12.83 6.51
N ASN A 37 0.29 12.21 7.69
CA ASN A 37 0.26 10.77 7.86
C ASN A 37 -0.97 10.16 7.19
N TYR A 38 -2.13 10.79 7.31
CA TYR A 38 -3.36 10.37 6.65
C TYR A 38 -3.23 10.42 5.11
N GLN A 39 -2.73 11.52 4.55
CA GLN A 39 -2.51 11.65 3.11
C GLN A 39 -1.49 10.63 2.58
N GLU A 40 -0.42 10.38 3.33
CA GLU A 40 0.57 9.35 2.99
C GLU A 40 -0.05 7.96 3.01
N GLY A 41 -0.82 7.63 4.05
CA GLY A 41 -1.55 6.36 4.17
C GLY A 41 -2.50 6.11 3.00
N LEU A 42 -3.25 7.14 2.56
CA LEU A 42 -4.13 7.02 1.39
C LEU A 42 -3.35 6.73 0.09
N LYS A 43 -2.19 7.36 -0.11
CA LYS A 43 -1.34 7.10 -1.28
C LYS A 43 -0.82 5.65 -1.27
N LEU A 44 -0.34 5.18 -0.12
CA LEU A 44 0.18 3.82 0.03
C LEU A 44 -0.93 2.79 -0.18
N LEU A 45 -2.12 3.01 0.39
CA LEU A 45 -3.28 2.14 0.18
C LEU A 45 -3.65 2.02 -1.30
N LYS A 46 -3.62 3.14 -2.05
CA LYS A 46 -3.89 3.14 -3.50
C LYS A 46 -2.85 2.30 -4.25
N ILE A 47 -1.58 2.41 -3.90
CA ILE A 47 -0.50 1.64 -4.51
C ILE A 47 -0.68 0.15 -4.22
N CYS A 48 -0.92 -0.22 -2.96
CA CYS A 48 -1.13 -1.62 -2.57
C CYS A 48 -2.31 -2.24 -3.33
N ARG A 49 -3.46 -1.55 -3.39
CA ARG A 49 -4.63 -2.01 -4.14
C ARG A 49 -4.33 -2.17 -5.63
N SER A 50 -3.64 -1.21 -6.24
CA SER A 50 -3.28 -1.29 -7.65
C SER A 50 -2.40 -2.51 -7.95
N LYS A 51 -1.46 -2.84 -7.05
CA LYS A 51 -0.57 -3.99 -7.19
C LYS A 51 -1.29 -5.32 -7.00
N LEU A 52 -2.21 -5.40 -6.05
CA LEU A 52 -3.06 -6.59 -5.87
C LEU A 52 -3.95 -6.83 -7.08
N ASN A 53 -4.60 -5.78 -7.60
CA ASN A 53 -5.41 -5.89 -8.81
C ASN A 53 -4.57 -6.34 -10.03
N GLU A 54 -3.35 -5.82 -10.18
CA GLU A 54 -2.43 -6.25 -11.25
C GLU A 54 -2.07 -7.75 -11.12
N ALA A 55 -1.87 -8.23 -9.88
CA ALA A 55 -1.60 -9.64 -9.61
C ALA A 55 -2.83 -10.53 -9.89
N GLU A 56 -4.01 -10.11 -9.46
CA GLU A 56 -5.29 -10.82 -9.69
C GLU A 56 -5.56 -10.98 -11.19
N LEU A 57 -5.44 -9.90 -11.97
CA LEU A 57 -5.59 -9.93 -13.43
C LEU A 57 -4.58 -10.86 -14.12
N LYS A 58 -3.37 -10.97 -13.59
CA LYS A 58 -2.36 -11.91 -14.11
C LYS A 58 -2.76 -13.35 -13.83
N ILE A 59 -3.26 -13.63 -12.62
CA ILE A 59 -3.74 -14.96 -12.25
C ILE A 59 -4.94 -15.35 -13.14
N GLU A 60 -5.93 -14.46 -13.27
CA GLU A 60 -7.12 -14.69 -14.09
C GLU A 60 -6.74 -15.04 -15.54
N LYS A 61 -5.83 -14.27 -16.16
CA LYS A 61 -5.33 -14.56 -17.51
C LYS A 61 -4.70 -15.94 -17.64
N ILE A 62 -3.82 -16.31 -16.69
CA ILE A 62 -3.18 -17.63 -16.70
C ILE A 62 -4.24 -18.73 -16.56
N SER A 63 -5.23 -18.55 -15.70
CA SER A 63 -6.31 -19.51 -15.51
C SER A 63 -7.16 -19.68 -16.78
N THR A 64 -7.53 -18.60 -17.46
CA THR A 64 -8.27 -18.66 -18.73
C THR A 64 -7.45 -19.27 -19.87
N GLU A 65 -6.13 -19.06 -19.89
CA GLU A 65 -5.22 -19.66 -20.88
C GLU A 65 -5.03 -21.18 -20.67
N GLN A 66 -5.25 -21.71 -19.46
CA GLN A 66 -5.14 -23.14 -19.16
C GLN A 66 -6.44 -23.94 -19.40
N GLU A 67 -7.58 -23.26 -19.55
CA GLU A 67 -8.89 -23.89 -19.78
C GLU A 67 -9.26 -24.02 -21.27
N ASN A 68 -8.38 -23.62 -22.20
CA ASN A 68 -8.53 -23.75 -23.66
C ASN A 68 -7.49 -24.71 -24.25
#